data_AF-A0A955AGE1-F1
#
_entry.id   AF-A0A955AGE1-F1
#
_cell.length_a   1.000
_cell.length_b   1.000
_cell.length_c   1.000
_cell.angle_alpha   90.00
_cell.angle_beta   90.00
_cell.angle_gamma   90.00
#
_symmetry.space_group_name_H-M   'P 1'
#
loop_
_entity.id
_entity.type
_entity.pdbx_description
1 polymer ?
#
loop_
_entity_poly.entity_id
_entity_poly.type
_entity_poly.pdbx_seq_one_letter_code
_entity_poly.pdbx_strand_id
1 'polypeptide(L)'
;MHRVHDRLSHTCRTRRFERIGVIGLAGLIGCAVASAQQPSRPAVKRAVPPITLHADADGVFFPDAFSTLKGPRPSSWKSADRSALPRAEISSVNAGPGTGEPGSTGVAWSRMLPAEVIENEIKAQKIALDAAITTPSEFAGNGYRAARQHFSMLAAMFGIVEQYDADIRWKRDARGARDLFAQAARNCKAGSANVFNAAKLRKAELQDIVGGGTLASVPAEAGESNWGDWVDRGPLMQRLQVGYHERVMPWLSSGDEFRAHGGQLQAECEIIAGVSTILIQEGMDDASDDSYADYCRQLHDSAIAIKDAVKLKSYDQARQASGQILKSCDECHALYRG
;
A
#
# COMPACT_ATOMS: atom_id res chain seq x y z
N MET A 1 -29.61 -55.42 53.35
CA MET A 1 -28.41 -56.25 53.09
C MET A 1 -27.24 -55.33 52.80
N HIS A 2 -26.23 -55.36 53.69
CA HIS A 2 -24.81 -54.93 53.54
C HIS A 2 -24.49 -53.46 53.16
N ARG A 3 -24.09 -52.64 54.15
CA ARG A 3 -22.71 -52.19 54.51
C ARG A 3 -22.14 -51.18 53.49
N VAL A 4 -22.06 -49.88 53.77
CA VAL A 4 -21.11 -49.16 54.67
C VAL A 4 -19.66 -49.61 54.50
N HIS A 5 -18.83 -48.76 53.89
CA HIS A 5 -17.51 -48.28 54.35
C HIS A 5 -17.00 -47.26 53.29
N ASP A 6 -16.82 -45.97 53.55
CA ASP A 6 -15.89 -45.29 54.48
C ASP A 6 -14.47 -45.10 53.88
N ARG A 7 -14.01 -43.83 53.96
CA ARG A 7 -12.62 -43.35 54.18
C ARG A 7 -11.60 -43.04 53.06
N LEU A 8 -11.12 -41.79 53.18
CA LEU A 8 -9.72 -41.28 53.21
C LEU A 8 -9.01 -41.12 51.84
N SER A 9 -8.76 -39.89 51.37
CA SER A 9 -7.73 -38.90 51.79
C SER A 9 -6.30 -39.26 51.38
N HIS A 10 -5.48 -38.20 51.18
CA HIS A 10 -4.06 -38.16 50.81
C HIS A 10 -3.81 -37.97 49.30
N THR A 11 -2.92 -37.11 48.81
CA THR A 11 -1.94 -36.22 49.45
C THR A 11 -1.42 -35.20 48.42
N CYS A 12 -1.14 -34.01 48.93
CA CYS A 12 -0.27 -32.99 48.36
C CYS A 12 1.11 -33.57 47.96
N ARG A 13 1.64 -33.16 46.79
CA ARG A 13 3.09 -33.18 46.56
C ARG A 13 3.54 -32.03 45.68
N THR A 14 4.02 -31.01 46.37
CA THR A 14 4.91 -29.95 45.89
C THR A 14 6.22 -30.55 45.36
N ARG A 15 6.76 -29.99 44.26
CA ARG A 15 8.21 -30.03 44.00
C ARG A 15 8.71 -28.66 43.55
N ARG A 16 9.43 -28.06 44.48
CA ARG A 16 10.37 -26.95 44.29
C ARG A 16 11.45 -27.38 43.31
N PHE A 17 11.80 -26.52 42.35
CA PHE A 17 13.12 -26.57 41.72
C PHE A 17 13.98 -25.49 42.35
N GLU A 18 15.01 -25.94 43.02
CA GLU A 18 16.03 -25.14 43.69
C GLU A 18 17.04 -24.59 42.70
N ARG A 19 17.59 -23.46 43.13
CA ARG A 19 18.70 -22.70 42.57
C ARG A 19 19.99 -23.54 42.67
N ILE A 20 20.79 -23.54 41.61
CA ILE A 20 22.21 -23.89 41.68
C ILE A 20 23.02 -22.68 41.20
N GLY A 21 24.11 -22.46 41.92
CA GLY A 21 24.84 -21.22 42.00
C GLY A 21 25.90 -21.01 40.93
N VAL A 22 26.20 -19.72 40.83
CA VAL A 22 27.44 -19.04 40.46
C VAL A 22 28.72 -19.90 40.52
N ILE A 23 29.47 -19.93 39.40
CA ILE A 23 30.94 -19.90 39.42
C ILE A 23 31.39 -18.91 38.35
N GLY A 24 32.13 -17.88 38.78
CA GLY A 24 32.78 -16.92 37.91
C GLY A 24 34.09 -17.44 37.34
N LEU A 25 34.43 -16.96 36.15
CA LEU A 25 35.80 -16.95 35.66
C LEU A 25 36.03 -15.63 34.93
N ALA A 26 36.76 -14.75 35.58
CA ALA A 26 37.39 -13.59 34.97
C ALA A 26 38.71 -14.06 34.32
N GLY A 27 38.91 -13.72 33.05
CA GLY A 27 40.11 -14.11 32.31
C GLY A 27 40.18 -13.38 30.97
N LEU A 28 40.99 -12.32 30.97
CA LEU A 28 41.57 -11.57 29.85
C LEU A 28 41.71 -12.34 28.52
N ILE A 29 41.46 -11.66 27.40
CA ILE A 29 42.43 -11.41 26.31
C ILE A 29 41.75 -10.54 25.25
N GLY A 30 42.38 -9.40 24.96
CA GLY A 30 41.93 -8.42 23.98
C GLY A 30 42.03 -8.93 22.54
N CYS A 31 40.93 -8.82 21.81
CA CYS A 31 40.93 -8.89 20.35
C CYS A 31 40.95 -7.47 19.79
N ALA A 32 42.02 -7.20 19.04
CA ALA A 32 42.28 -5.96 18.34
C ALA A 32 41.10 -5.56 17.43
N VAL A 33 40.62 -4.34 17.61
CA VAL A 33 39.70 -3.69 16.68
C VAL A 33 40.53 -3.23 15.48
N ALA A 34 40.71 -4.11 14.50
CA ALA A 34 41.22 -3.72 13.19
C ALA A 34 40.11 -2.95 12.47
N SER A 35 40.11 -1.62 12.67
CA SER A 35 39.28 -0.70 11.90
C SER A 35 39.77 -0.73 10.46
N ALA A 36 39.10 -1.50 9.61
CA ALA A 36 39.32 -1.46 8.17
C ALA A 36 38.79 -0.13 7.64
N GLN A 37 39.64 0.89 7.63
CA GLN A 37 39.41 2.11 6.85
C GLN A 37 39.40 1.70 5.38
N GLN A 38 38.19 1.55 4.81
CA GLN A 38 38.05 1.46 3.37
C GLN A 38 38.63 2.73 2.74
N PRO A 39 39.51 2.62 1.74
CA PRO A 39 39.99 3.79 1.02
C PRO A 39 38.78 4.49 0.40
N SER A 40 38.58 5.76 0.74
CA SER A 40 37.55 6.60 0.16
C SER A 40 37.72 6.59 -1.35
N ARG A 41 36.71 6.09 -2.08
CA ARG A 41 36.68 6.18 -3.55
C ARG A 41 36.89 7.64 -3.95
N PRO A 42 37.80 7.95 -4.90
CA PRO A 42 38.01 9.31 -5.35
C PRO A 42 36.69 9.88 -5.88
N ALA A 43 36.36 11.10 -5.46
CA ALA A 43 35.16 11.78 -5.90
C ALA A 43 35.15 11.88 -7.44
N VAL A 44 34.18 11.23 -8.07
CA VAL A 44 33.96 11.33 -9.51
C VAL A 44 33.53 12.77 -9.79
N LYS A 45 34.43 13.58 -10.37
CA LYS A 45 34.06 14.88 -10.93
C LYS A 45 33.06 14.64 -12.05
N ARG A 46 31.80 15.02 -11.83
CA ARG A 46 30.81 15.08 -12.91
C ARG A 46 31.28 16.10 -13.94
N ALA A 47 31.26 15.71 -15.22
CA ALA A 47 31.55 16.61 -16.32
C ALA A 47 30.51 17.75 -16.32
N VAL A 48 30.98 18.98 -16.58
CA VAL A 48 30.11 20.14 -16.77
C VAL A 48 29.41 19.96 -18.12
N PRO A 49 28.08 20.08 -18.20
CA PRO A 49 27.38 19.98 -19.48
C PRO A 49 27.84 21.10 -20.42
N PRO A 50 27.98 20.83 -21.72
CA PRO A 50 28.33 21.86 -22.69
C PRO A 50 27.26 22.95 -22.71
N ILE A 51 27.68 24.20 -22.52
CA ILE A 51 26.80 25.38 -22.48
C ILE A 51 26.28 25.75 -23.88
N THR A 52 26.86 25.16 -24.92
CA THR A 52 26.48 25.38 -26.31
C THR A 52 26.09 24.06 -26.95
N LEU A 53 24.86 23.99 -27.49
CA LEU A 53 24.51 23.01 -28.51
C LEU A 53 25.60 23.07 -29.61
N HIS A 54 26.09 21.91 -30.03
CA HIS A 54 27.10 21.80 -31.06
C HIS A 54 26.71 22.65 -32.28
N ALA A 55 27.65 23.40 -32.86
CA ALA A 55 27.42 24.18 -34.09
C ALA A 55 26.92 23.31 -35.26
N ASP A 56 27.04 21.99 -35.11
CA ASP A 56 26.61 20.97 -36.06
C ASP A 56 25.12 20.58 -35.90
N ALA A 57 24.41 21.18 -34.93
CA ALA A 57 22.97 20.97 -34.68
C ALA A 57 22.07 21.92 -35.48
N ASP A 58 22.66 22.89 -36.19
CA ASP A 58 21.96 23.82 -37.08
C ASP A 58 21.47 23.08 -38.34
N GLY A 59 20.29 22.49 -38.23
CA GLY A 59 19.62 21.75 -39.30
C GLY A 59 18.77 20.56 -38.83
N VAL A 60 18.96 20.09 -37.59
CA VAL A 60 18.18 18.98 -37.02
C VAL A 60 16.97 19.49 -36.24
N PHE A 61 17.06 20.69 -35.66
CA PHE A 61 15.99 21.32 -34.88
C PHE A 61 15.50 22.58 -35.58
N PHE A 62 14.18 22.69 -35.75
CA PHE A 62 13.58 23.93 -36.25
C PHE A 62 13.64 24.99 -35.15
N PRO A 63 14.07 26.23 -35.46
CA PRO A 63 14.04 27.35 -34.51
C PRO A 63 12.62 27.62 -33.98
N ASP A 64 11.60 27.29 -34.77
CA ASP A 64 10.21 27.32 -34.41
C ASP A 64 9.47 26.16 -35.10
N ALA A 65 9.03 25.17 -34.32
CA ALA A 65 8.29 24.00 -34.79
C ALA A 65 6.93 24.35 -35.42
N PHE A 66 6.37 25.54 -35.15
CA PHE A 66 5.09 25.97 -35.72
C PHE A 66 5.23 26.63 -37.09
N SER A 67 6.45 27.02 -37.49
CA SER A 67 6.71 27.63 -38.80
C SER A 67 6.52 26.66 -39.98
N THR A 68 6.58 25.35 -39.72
CA THR A 68 6.43 24.29 -40.73
C THR A 68 5.02 23.71 -40.79
N LEU A 69 4.13 24.06 -39.86
CA LEU A 69 2.75 23.59 -39.85
C LEU A 69 1.94 24.31 -40.93
N LYS A 70 1.50 23.57 -41.95
CA LYS A 70 0.56 24.05 -42.97
C LYS A 70 -0.85 23.56 -42.68
N GLY A 71 -1.75 24.49 -42.42
CA GLY A 71 -3.19 24.23 -42.24
C GLY A 71 -3.82 25.20 -41.26
N PRO A 72 -5.13 25.47 -41.37
CA PRO A 72 -5.84 26.27 -40.38
C PRO A 72 -5.78 25.57 -39.01
N ARG A 73 -5.33 26.30 -37.99
CA ARG A 73 -5.32 25.81 -36.60
C ARG A 73 -6.76 25.42 -36.21
N PRO A 74 -7.00 24.20 -35.69
CA PRO A 74 -8.33 23.79 -35.25
C PRO A 74 -8.92 24.80 -34.26
N SER A 75 -10.13 25.26 -34.53
CA SER A 75 -10.85 26.27 -33.73
C SER A 75 -11.18 25.79 -32.31
N SER A 76 -11.07 24.48 -32.04
CA SER A 76 -11.29 23.86 -30.73
C SER A 76 -10.31 24.28 -29.63
N TRP A 77 -9.20 24.95 -29.97
CA TRP A 77 -8.24 25.45 -28.97
C TRP A 77 -8.52 26.89 -28.51
N LYS A 78 -9.32 27.68 -29.24
CA LYS A 78 -9.55 29.11 -28.91
C LYS A 78 -10.82 29.38 -28.09
N SER A 79 -11.56 28.34 -27.72
CA SER A 79 -12.73 28.45 -26.85
C SER A 79 -12.71 27.35 -25.80
N ALA A 80 -11.74 27.40 -24.89
CA ALA A 80 -11.94 26.86 -23.53
C ALA A 80 -12.81 27.84 -22.73
N ASP A 81 -14.00 28.13 -23.26
CA ASP A 81 -15.12 28.57 -22.44
C ASP A 81 -15.71 27.29 -21.85
N ARG A 82 -15.70 27.21 -20.52
CA ARG A 82 -16.25 26.10 -19.75
C ARG A 82 -17.77 26.22 -19.76
N SER A 83 -18.40 25.89 -20.88
CA SER A 83 -19.81 25.50 -20.94
C SER A 83 -20.17 24.96 -22.33
N ALA A 84 -20.91 23.85 -22.34
CA ALA A 84 -21.49 23.17 -23.50
C ALA A 84 -20.57 22.19 -24.26
N LEU A 85 -20.43 20.99 -23.71
CA LEU A 85 -20.44 19.77 -24.51
C LEU A 85 -21.80 19.06 -24.33
N PRO A 86 -22.39 18.47 -25.38
CA PRO A 86 -23.71 17.87 -25.32
C PRO A 86 -23.66 16.57 -24.51
N ARG A 87 -24.39 16.57 -23.39
CA ARG A 87 -24.61 15.40 -22.55
C ARG A 87 -25.43 14.38 -23.34
N ALA A 88 -24.83 13.23 -23.64
CA ALA A 88 -25.57 12.07 -24.08
C ALA A 88 -26.60 11.70 -23.00
N GLU A 89 -27.87 11.67 -23.39
CA GLU A 89 -28.98 11.26 -22.53
C GLU A 89 -28.83 9.78 -22.18
N ILE A 90 -28.52 9.49 -20.92
CA ILE A 90 -28.78 8.20 -20.31
C ILE A 90 -30.04 8.40 -19.48
N SER A 91 -31.14 7.80 -19.92
CA SER A 91 -32.42 7.80 -19.23
C SER A 91 -32.25 7.30 -17.79
N SER A 92 -32.44 8.23 -16.85
CA SER A 92 -32.55 7.95 -15.42
C SER A 92 -33.96 7.42 -15.15
N VAL A 93 -34.04 6.18 -14.69
CA VAL A 93 -35.23 5.65 -14.01
C VAL A 93 -35.35 6.32 -12.65
N ASN A 94 -36.55 6.85 -12.43
CA ASN A 94 -36.98 7.67 -11.32
C ASN A 94 -37.22 6.80 -10.07
N ALA A 95 -36.59 7.14 -8.93
CA ALA A 95 -36.97 6.62 -7.62
C ALA A 95 -36.69 7.67 -6.52
N GLY A 96 -37.74 8.41 -6.14
CA GLY A 96 -38.03 8.91 -4.78
C GLY A 96 -37.16 10.03 -4.19
N PRO A 97 -37.75 11.12 -3.65
CA PRO A 97 -37.00 12.17 -2.98
C PRO A 97 -36.68 11.73 -1.54
N GLY A 98 -35.46 11.28 -1.32
CA GLY A 98 -34.84 11.20 0.00
C GLY A 98 -33.98 12.43 0.23
N THR A 99 -34.36 13.26 1.20
CA THR A 99 -33.57 14.38 1.70
C THR A 99 -32.20 13.89 2.21
N GLY A 100 -31.15 14.16 1.45
CA GLY A 100 -29.76 14.00 1.87
C GLY A 100 -29.00 15.27 1.50
N GLU A 101 -28.38 15.89 2.50
CA GLU A 101 -27.58 17.10 2.39
C GLU A 101 -26.48 16.98 1.32
N PRO A 102 -26.11 18.08 0.64
CA PRO A 102 -24.94 18.11 -0.21
C PRO A 102 -23.70 18.23 0.68
N GLY A 103 -23.02 17.12 0.95
CA GLY A 103 -21.84 17.12 1.84
C GLY A 103 -20.96 15.90 1.70
N SER A 104 -20.13 15.85 0.65
CA SER A 104 -18.87 15.12 0.65
C SER A 104 -18.12 15.42 -0.65
N THR A 105 -17.09 16.25 -0.56
CA THR A 105 -16.02 16.38 -1.57
C THR A 105 -15.01 15.23 -1.47
N GLY A 106 -15.41 14.08 -0.91
CA GLY A 106 -14.57 12.91 -0.66
C GLY A 106 -14.81 11.75 -1.64
N VAL A 107 -13.84 10.85 -1.72
CA VAL A 107 -13.94 9.62 -2.53
C VAL A 107 -14.99 8.69 -1.94
N ALA A 108 -15.93 8.21 -2.77
CA ALA A 108 -16.92 7.20 -2.39
C ALA A 108 -16.29 5.79 -2.41
N TRP A 109 -15.48 5.49 -1.40
CA TRP A 109 -14.70 4.26 -1.27
C TRP A 109 -15.55 2.98 -1.42
N SER A 110 -16.77 2.97 -0.88
CA SER A 110 -17.68 1.81 -0.91
C SER A 110 -18.06 1.35 -2.32
N ARG A 111 -18.02 2.27 -3.30
CA ARG A 111 -18.34 1.96 -4.71
C ARG A 111 -17.23 1.20 -5.43
N MET A 112 -15.98 1.40 -4.99
CA MET A 112 -14.80 0.83 -5.63
C MET A 112 -14.28 -0.41 -4.88
N LEU A 113 -14.25 -0.32 -3.55
CA LEU A 113 -13.66 -1.30 -2.64
C LEU A 113 -14.75 -1.84 -1.70
N PRO A 114 -15.21 -3.09 -1.88
CA PRO A 114 -16.09 -3.72 -0.91
C PRO A 114 -15.42 -3.83 0.47
N ALA A 115 -16.21 -3.66 1.53
CA ALA A 115 -15.70 -3.70 2.91
C ALA A 115 -14.95 -5.01 3.20
N GLU A 116 -15.47 -6.13 2.71
CA GLU A 116 -14.84 -7.44 2.85
C GLU A 116 -13.43 -7.50 2.26
N VAL A 117 -13.18 -6.84 1.13
CA VAL A 117 -11.87 -6.82 0.48
C VAL A 117 -10.86 -6.03 1.32
N ILE A 118 -11.27 -4.89 1.88
CA ILE A 118 -10.44 -4.10 2.80
C ILE A 118 -10.14 -4.91 4.06
N GLU A 119 -11.15 -5.55 4.65
CA GLU A 119 -10.98 -6.37 5.85
C GLU A 119 -10.04 -7.57 5.62
N ASN A 120 -10.17 -8.22 4.46
CA ASN A 120 -9.33 -9.35 4.10
C ASN A 120 -7.89 -8.91 3.81
N GLU A 121 -7.68 -7.75 3.20
CA GLU A 121 -6.35 -7.18 3.02
C GLU A 121 -5.70 -6.86 4.39
N ILE A 122 -6.42 -6.25 5.33
CA ILE A 122 -5.90 -6.00 6.70
C ILE A 122 -5.50 -7.32 7.39
N LYS A 123 -6.34 -8.36 7.29
CA LYS A 123 -6.03 -9.70 7.82
C LYS A 123 -4.83 -10.34 7.11
N ALA A 124 -4.68 -10.14 5.80
CA ALA A 124 -3.53 -10.63 5.05
C ALA A 124 -2.23 -9.93 5.48
N GLN A 125 -2.26 -8.62 5.69
CA GLN A 125 -1.11 -7.86 6.20
C GLN A 125 -0.70 -8.30 7.60
N LYS A 126 -1.67 -8.66 8.46
CA LYS A 126 -1.39 -9.27 9.76
C LYS A 126 -0.59 -10.58 9.61
N ILE A 127 -1.02 -11.49 8.73
CA ILE A 127 -0.31 -12.76 8.49
C ILE A 127 1.10 -12.49 7.95
N ALA A 128 1.26 -11.51 7.06
CA ALA A 128 2.56 -11.14 6.52
C ALA A 128 3.50 -10.54 7.59
N LEU A 129 2.98 -9.70 8.50
CA LEU A 129 3.72 -9.23 9.67
C LEU A 129 4.08 -10.36 10.63
N ASP A 130 3.24 -11.39 10.73
CA ASP A 130 3.55 -12.58 11.53
C ASP A 130 4.87 -13.22 11.06
N ALA A 131 5.06 -13.31 9.74
CA ALA A 131 6.27 -13.83 9.10
C ALA A 131 7.46 -12.86 9.10
N ALA A 132 7.22 -11.55 9.00
CA ALA A 132 8.29 -10.55 8.96
C ALA A 132 8.92 -10.23 10.33
N ILE A 133 8.16 -10.42 11.43
CA ILE A 133 8.57 -10.07 12.80
C ILE A 133 8.59 -11.34 13.66
N THR A 134 9.61 -12.16 13.44
CA THR A 134 9.83 -13.44 14.10
C THR A 134 10.88 -13.32 15.20
N THR A 135 12.15 -13.18 14.83
CA THR A 135 13.30 -13.08 15.73
C THR A 135 14.09 -11.78 15.47
N PRO A 136 14.85 -11.26 16.47
CA PRO A 136 15.65 -10.06 16.26
C PRO A 136 16.67 -10.18 15.11
N SER A 137 17.23 -11.38 14.90
CA SER A 137 18.23 -11.64 13.85
C SER A 137 17.61 -11.57 12.45
N GLU A 138 16.49 -12.26 12.23
CA GLU A 138 15.78 -12.25 10.94
C GLU A 138 15.20 -10.86 10.63
N PHE A 139 14.69 -10.19 11.65
CA PHE A 139 14.24 -8.82 11.54
C PHE A 139 15.38 -7.90 11.10
N ALA A 140 16.56 -8.01 11.72
CA ALA A 140 17.72 -7.21 11.37
C ALA A 140 18.24 -7.46 9.95
N GLY A 141 18.20 -8.72 9.49
CA GLY A 141 18.68 -9.13 8.18
C GLY A 141 17.88 -8.55 7.01
N ASN A 142 16.54 -8.60 7.08
CA ASN A 142 15.67 -7.96 6.09
C ASN A 142 14.22 -7.77 6.57
N GLY A 143 13.80 -8.41 7.67
CA GLY A 143 12.41 -8.36 8.14
C GLY A 143 11.92 -6.95 8.44
N TYR A 144 12.79 -6.00 8.81
CA TYR A 144 12.41 -4.59 8.99
C TYR A 144 11.89 -3.93 7.70
N ARG A 145 12.41 -4.31 6.52
CA ARG A 145 11.94 -3.76 5.24
C ARG A 145 10.56 -4.28 4.89
N ALA A 146 10.33 -5.58 5.07
CA ALA A 146 9.02 -6.20 4.91
C ALA A 146 8.02 -5.60 5.91
N ALA A 147 8.40 -5.47 7.18
CA ALA A 147 7.56 -4.85 8.20
C ALA A 147 7.20 -3.41 7.83
N ARG A 148 8.15 -2.61 7.31
CA ARG A 148 7.86 -1.26 6.80
C ARG A 148 6.79 -1.29 5.71
N GLN A 149 6.91 -2.18 4.74
CA GLN A 149 5.92 -2.32 3.66
C GLN A 149 4.52 -2.65 4.23
N HIS A 150 4.43 -3.66 5.08
CA HIS A 150 3.15 -4.11 5.64
C HIS A 150 2.51 -3.08 6.57
N PHE A 151 3.30 -2.41 7.42
CA PHE A 151 2.78 -1.32 8.25
C PHE A 151 2.32 -0.12 7.43
N SER A 152 2.99 0.19 6.31
CA SER A 152 2.55 1.27 5.41
C SER A 152 1.23 0.92 4.75
N MET A 153 1.06 -0.33 4.32
CA MET A 153 -0.19 -0.81 3.74
C MET A 153 -1.33 -0.82 4.77
N LEU A 154 -1.05 -1.21 6.02
CA LEU A 154 -2.02 -1.11 7.11
C LEU A 154 -2.44 0.33 7.37
N ALA A 155 -1.50 1.27 7.41
CA ALA A 155 -1.82 2.69 7.55
C ALA A 155 -2.76 3.17 6.42
N ALA A 156 -2.44 2.81 5.17
CA ALA A 156 -3.29 3.14 4.02
C ALA A 156 -4.70 2.53 4.14
N MET A 157 -4.81 1.24 4.50
CA MET A 157 -6.11 0.57 4.64
C MET A 157 -6.93 1.17 5.78
N PHE A 158 -6.34 1.47 6.93
CA PHE A 158 -7.06 2.13 8.02
C PHE A 158 -7.43 3.59 7.70
N GLY A 159 -6.66 4.27 6.85
CA GLY A 159 -7.07 5.55 6.26
C GLY A 159 -8.32 5.44 5.39
N ILE A 160 -8.40 4.39 4.55
CA ILE A 160 -9.63 4.07 3.80
C ILE A 160 -10.78 3.76 4.77
N VAL A 161 -10.55 2.92 5.79
CA VAL A 161 -11.58 2.55 6.78
C VAL A 161 -12.13 3.81 7.44
N GLU A 162 -11.29 4.75 7.87
CA GLU A 162 -11.71 6.03 8.46
C GLU A 162 -12.59 6.87 7.53
N GLN A 163 -12.30 6.87 6.23
CA GLN A 163 -13.03 7.66 5.22
C GLN A 163 -14.16 6.88 4.53
N TYR A 164 -14.33 5.60 4.85
CA TYR A 164 -15.32 4.71 4.25
C TYR A 164 -16.76 5.21 4.41
N ASP A 165 -17.52 5.30 3.33
CA ASP A 165 -18.87 5.88 3.27
C ASP A 165 -20.00 4.89 3.61
N ALA A 166 -19.66 3.70 4.10
CA ALA A 166 -20.60 2.67 4.53
C ALA A 166 -20.13 1.99 5.83
N ASP A 167 -20.89 1.00 6.30
CA ASP A 167 -20.52 0.20 7.47
C ASP A 167 -19.31 -0.70 7.17
N ILE A 168 -18.31 -0.62 8.04
CA ILE A 168 -17.09 -1.43 7.96
C ILE A 168 -16.53 -1.69 9.37
N ARG A 169 -15.90 -2.84 9.56
CA ARG A 169 -15.23 -3.15 10.83
C ARG A 169 -14.12 -2.15 11.13
N TRP A 170 -13.89 -1.94 12.42
CA TRP A 170 -12.81 -1.11 12.95
C TRP A 170 -12.91 0.40 12.66
N LYS A 171 -14.03 0.87 12.08
CA LYS A 171 -14.30 2.30 11.79
C LYS A 171 -13.98 3.23 12.97
N ARG A 172 -14.40 2.84 14.18
CA ARG A 172 -14.17 3.61 15.42
C ARG A 172 -12.68 3.79 15.75
N ASP A 173 -11.88 2.76 15.52
CA ASP A 173 -10.47 2.73 15.92
C ASP A 173 -9.54 3.06 14.74
N ALA A 174 -10.09 3.29 13.54
CA ALA A 174 -9.37 3.38 12.28
C ALA A 174 -8.34 4.50 12.25
N ARG A 175 -8.70 5.69 12.73
CA ARG A 175 -7.78 6.83 12.77
C ARG A 175 -6.58 6.58 13.67
N GLY A 176 -6.82 6.07 14.88
CA GLY A 176 -5.76 5.69 15.81
C GLY A 176 -4.87 4.57 15.26
N ALA A 177 -5.48 3.57 14.61
CA ALA A 177 -4.76 2.48 13.96
C ALA A 177 -3.87 2.98 12.82
N ARG A 178 -4.41 3.83 11.94
CA ARG A 178 -3.69 4.48 10.84
C ARG A 178 -2.43 5.17 11.33
N ASP A 179 -2.56 6.04 12.34
CA ASP A 179 -1.44 6.83 12.86
C ASP A 179 -0.39 5.95 13.54
N LEU A 180 -0.82 4.95 14.32
CA LEU A 180 0.07 3.99 14.98
C LEU A 180 0.87 3.16 13.97
N PHE A 181 0.21 2.64 12.92
CA PHE A 181 0.89 1.84 11.91
C PHE A 181 1.76 2.69 10.98
N ALA A 182 1.38 3.93 10.70
CA ALA A 182 2.24 4.88 9.99
C ALA A 182 3.52 5.19 10.78
N GLN A 183 3.41 5.41 12.10
CA GLN A 183 4.56 5.58 12.97
C GLN A 183 5.44 4.31 12.99
N ALA A 184 4.82 3.13 13.06
CA ALA A 184 5.52 1.85 12.99
C ALA A 184 6.31 1.70 11.69
N ALA A 185 5.70 2.03 10.55
CA ALA A 185 6.33 2.00 9.24
C ALA A 185 7.54 2.94 9.16
N ARG A 186 7.39 4.18 9.66
CA ARG A 186 8.49 5.16 9.71
C ARG A 186 9.66 4.70 10.57
N ASN A 187 9.39 3.99 11.66
CA ASN A 187 10.42 3.45 12.55
C ASN A 187 11.15 2.24 11.93
N CYS A 188 10.48 1.48 11.06
CA CYS A 188 11.04 0.32 10.35
C CYS A 188 12.01 0.70 9.20
N LYS A 189 12.81 1.76 9.38
CA LYS A 189 13.91 2.14 8.49
C LYS A 189 15.24 1.47 8.88
N ALA A 190 15.33 0.90 10.08
CA ALA A 190 16.52 0.23 10.59
C ALA A 190 16.17 -1.10 11.28
N GLY A 191 17.01 -2.11 11.06
CA GLY A 191 16.88 -3.45 11.66
C GLY A 191 17.51 -3.55 13.06
N SER A 192 17.19 -2.66 13.99
CA SER A 192 17.75 -2.69 15.35
C SER A 192 16.84 -3.43 16.34
N ALA A 193 17.39 -3.86 17.47
CA ALA A 193 16.63 -4.52 18.55
C ALA A 193 15.49 -3.61 19.09
N ASN A 194 15.74 -2.30 19.18
CA ASN A 194 14.73 -1.34 19.62
C ASN A 194 13.56 -1.27 18.62
N VAL A 195 13.86 -1.23 17.32
CA VAL A 195 12.82 -1.21 16.27
C VAL A 195 12.07 -2.53 16.24
N PHE A 196 12.76 -3.67 16.40
CA PHE A 196 12.12 -4.99 16.50
C PHE A 196 11.11 -5.05 17.64
N ASN A 197 11.48 -4.61 18.85
CA ASN A 197 10.60 -4.61 20.01
C ASN A 197 9.38 -3.71 19.81
N ALA A 198 9.58 -2.51 19.23
CA ALA A 198 8.48 -1.61 18.89
C ALA A 198 7.55 -2.21 17.83
N ALA A 199 8.09 -2.82 16.77
CA ALA A 199 7.33 -3.50 15.73
C ALA A 199 6.52 -4.69 16.29
N LYS A 200 7.11 -5.45 17.21
CA LYS A 200 6.42 -6.56 17.90
C LYS A 200 5.23 -6.08 18.73
N LEU A 201 5.34 -4.93 19.39
CA LEU A 201 4.22 -4.33 20.12
C LEU A 201 3.09 -3.93 19.16
N ARG A 202 3.40 -3.26 18.06
CA ARG A 202 2.42 -2.86 17.03
C ARG A 202 1.74 -4.07 16.38
N LYS A 203 2.49 -5.15 16.15
CA LYS A 203 1.96 -6.43 15.69
C LYS A 203 0.95 -7.05 16.67
N ALA A 204 1.21 -6.97 17.99
CA ALA A 204 0.27 -7.44 19.01
C ALA A 204 -1.00 -6.59 19.04
N GLU A 205 -0.90 -5.27 18.92
CA GLU A 205 -2.07 -4.39 18.84
C GLU A 205 -2.93 -4.69 17.60
N LEU A 206 -2.33 -4.97 16.44
CA LEU A 206 -3.06 -5.42 15.26
C LEU A 206 -3.80 -6.74 15.51
N GLN A 207 -3.17 -7.69 16.19
CA GLN A 207 -3.80 -8.95 16.58
C GLN A 207 -5.04 -8.70 17.45
N ASP A 208 -4.96 -7.78 18.40
CA ASP A 208 -6.06 -7.44 19.30
C ASP A 208 -7.22 -6.79 18.54
N ILE A 209 -6.97 -5.79 17.70
CA ILE A 209 -8.01 -5.14 16.87
C ILE A 209 -8.70 -6.15 15.96
N VAL A 210 -7.92 -6.98 15.26
CA VAL A 210 -8.47 -7.99 14.35
C VAL A 210 -9.31 -9.02 15.11
N GLY A 211 -8.91 -9.32 16.35
CA GLY A 211 -9.64 -10.16 17.31
C GLY A 211 -10.88 -9.51 17.95
N GLY A 212 -11.16 -8.23 17.68
CA GLY A 212 -12.30 -7.49 18.23
C GLY A 212 -11.99 -6.70 19.51
N GLY A 213 -10.73 -6.63 19.91
CA GLY A 213 -10.24 -5.70 20.91
C GLY A 213 -10.24 -4.25 20.41
N THR A 214 -9.83 -3.34 21.29
CA THR A 214 -9.79 -1.89 21.02
C THR A 214 -8.36 -1.40 21.19
N LEU A 215 -7.96 -0.40 20.40
CA LEU A 215 -6.66 0.23 20.60
C LEU A 215 -6.60 1.01 21.91
N ALA A 216 -5.46 0.95 22.58
CA ALA A 216 -5.11 1.82 23.69
C ALA A 216 -4.66 3.22 23.21
N SER A 217 -5.23 3.71 22.10
CA SER A 217 -4.85 5.00 21.52
C SER A 217 -5.76 6.11 22.03
N VAL A 218 -5.17 7.27 22.27
CA VAL A 218 -5.90 8.53 22.51
C VAL A 218 -6.71 8.86 21.25
N PRO A 219 -7.97 9.30 21.36
CA PRO A 219 -8.73 9.79 20.21
C PRO A 219 -7.92 10.89 19.51
N ALA A 220 -7.59 10.69 18.24
CA ALA A 220 -6.91 11.71 17.46
C ALA A 220 -7.92 12.82 17.10
N GLU A 221 -7.63 14.06 17.48
CA GLU A 221 -8.46 15.26 17.20
C GLU A 221 -8.80 15.39 15.72
N ALA A 222 -10.09 15.50 15.38
CA ALA A 222 -10.54 15.64 14.01
C ALA A 222 -9.84 16.82 13.32
N GLY A 223 -9.14 16.54 12.23
CA GLY A 223 -8.39 17.50 11.44
C GLY A 223 -8.39 17.08 9.97
N GLU A 224 -8.11 18.03 9.08
CA GLU A 224 -8.02 17.78 7.65
C GLU A 224 -7.03 16.65 7.34
N SER A 225 -7.42 15.78 6.43
CA SER A 225 -6.72 14.53 6.18
C SER A 225 -5.73 14.66 5.02
N ASN A 226 -4.45 14.92 5.31
CA ASN A 226 -3.37 14.92 4.33
C ASN A 226 -2.73 13.52 4.22
N TRP A 227 -2.93 12.81 3.10
CA TRP A 227 -2.52 11.41 2.96
C TRP A 227 -1.00 11.19 3.04
N GLY A 228 -0.20 12.17 2.63
CA GLY A 228 1.27 12.10 2.69
C GLY A 228 1.83 12.07 4.11
N ASP A 229 1.06 12.48 5.11
CA ASP A 229 1.52 12.50 6.51
C ASP A 229 1.63 11.09 7.12
N TRP A 230 0.97 10.08 6.55
CA TRP A 230 0.96 8.72 7.07
C TRP A 230 1.12 7.61 6.02
N VAL A 231 1.12 7.94 4.73
CA VAL A 231 1.38 6.98 3.65
C VAL A 231 2.55 7.43 2.78
N ASP A 232 3.50 6.52 2.56
CA ASP A 232 4.62 6.73 1.63
C ASP A 232 4.31 6.06 0.27
N ARG A 233 4.63 6.72 -0.85
CA ARG A 233 4.49 6.14 -2.20
C ARG A 233 5.26 4.84 -2.40
N GLY A 234 6.51 4.78 -1.92
CA GLY A 234 7.41 3.64 -2.16
C GLY A 234 6.83 2.28 -1.72
N PRO A 235 6.41 2.13 -0.45
CA PRO A 235 5.71 0.93 0.03
C PRO A 235 4.42 0.58 -0.73
N LEU A 236 3.63 1.58 -1.15
CA LEU A 236 2.44 1.33 -1.97
C LEU A 236 2.82 0.76 -3.34
N MET A 237 3.86 1.30 -3.98
CA MET A 237 4.37 0.78 -5.25
C MET A 237 4.90 -0.66 -5.11
N GLN A 238 5.55 -1.00 -3.99
CA GLN A 238 5.94 -2.38 -3.70
C GLN A 238 4.71 -3.31 -3.57
N ARG A 239 3.63 -2.85 -2.93
CA ARG A 239 2.38 -3.61 -2.84
C ARG A 239 1.71 -3.79 -4.21
N LEU A 240 1.74 -2.77 -5.07
CA LEU A 240 1.27 -2.87 -6.45
C LEU A 240 2.13 -3.86 -7.26
N GLN A 241 3.44 -3.85 -7.09
CA GLN A 241 4.35 -4.79 -7.75
C GLN A 241 4.00 -6.24 -7.39
N VAL A 242 3.82 -6.55 -6.09
CA VAL A 242 3.38 -7.89 -5.63
C VAL A 242 2.01 -8.23 -6.21
N GLY A 243 1.05 -7.31 -6.12
CA GLY A 243 -0.31 -7.53 -6.62
C GLY A 243 -0.33 -7.84 -8.12
N TYR A 244 0.43 -7.10 -8.91
CA TYR A 244 0.44 -7.28 -10.35
C TYR A 244 1.30 -8.47 -10.80
N HIS A 245 2.58 -8.51 -10.43
CA HIS A 245 3.53 -9.50 -10.95
C HIS A 245 3.37 -10.89 -10.34
N GLU A 246 3.08 -10.97 -9.04
CA GLU A 246 3.02 -12.26 -8.33
C GLU A 246 1.61 -12.84 -8.30
N ARG A 247 0.58 -12.06 -8.66
CA ARG A 247 -0.83 -12.49 -8.59
C ARG A 247 -1.54 -12.32 -9.93
N VAL A 248 -1.84 -11.08 -10.33
CA VAL A 248 -2.64 -10.82 -11.55
C VAL A 248 -2.03 -11.48 -12.79
N MET A 249 -0.72 -11.32 -13.02
CA MET A 249 -0.06 -11.89 -14.19
C MET A 249 -0.13 -13.44 -14.23
N PRO A 250 0.24 -14.18 -13.17
CA PRO A 250 0.04 -15.64 -13.10
C PRO A 250 -1.41 -16.07 -13.33
N TRP A 251 -2.37 -15.41 -12.70
CA TRP A 251 -3.80 -15.74 -12.84
C TRP A 251 -4.37 -15.44 -14.23
N LEU A 252 -3.67 -14.62 -15.03
CA LEU A 252 -3.99 -14.31 -16.43
C LEU A 252 -3.04 -14.98 -17.43
N SER A 253 -2.28 -15.99 -17.00
CA SER A 253 -1.35 -16.72 -17.86
C SER A 253 -2.09 -17.63 -18.86
N SER A 254 -3.25 -18.15 -18.49
CA SER A 254 -4.13 -18.95 -19.35
C SER A 254 -5.61 -18.72 -19.00
N GLY A 255 -6.50 -19.15 -19.90
CA GLY A 255 -7.94 -19.11 -19.63
C GLY A 255 -8.34 -20.02 -18.46
N ASP A 256 -7.57 -21.07 -18.17
CA ASP A 256 -7.85 -22.01 -17.08
C ASP A 256 -7.52 -21.38 -15.72
N GLU A 257 -6.34 -20.75 -15.62
CA GLU A 257 -5.92 -19.97 -14.44
C GLU A 257 -6.91 -18.84 -14.15
N PHE A 258 -7.36 -18.13 -15.20
CA PHE A 258 -8.36 -17.07 -15.06
C PHE A 258 -9.66 -17.58 -14.45
N ARG A 259 -10.13 -18.76 -14.86
CA ARG A 259 -11.34 -19.37 -14.29
C ARG A 259 -11.12 -19.88 -12.87
N ALA A 260 -9.95 -20.45 -12.58
CA ALA A 260 -9.60 -20.97 -11.26
C ALA A 260 -9.47 -19.86 -10.21
N HIS A 261 -9.03 -18.66 -10.62
CA HIS A 261 -8.68 -17.58 -9.72
C HIS A 261 -9.60 -16.35 -9.80
N GLY A 262 -10.74 -16.43 -10.50
CA GLY A 262 -11.61 -15.28 -10.76
C GLY A 262 -11.96 -14.42 -9.53
N GLY A 263 -12.33 -15.04 -8.40
CA GLY A 263 -12.64 -14.30 -7.16
C GLY A 263 -11.41 -13.61 -6.56
N GLN A 264 -10.24 -14.25 -6.57
CA GLN A 264 -9.00 -13.67 -6.08
C GLN A 264 -8.50 -12.55 -7.00
N LEU A 265 -8.62 -12.74 -8.31
CA LEU A 265 -8.30 -11.75 -9.33
C LEU A 265 -9.17 -10.50 -9.18
N GLN A 266 -10.48 -10.67 -8.96
CA GLN A 266 -11.38 -9.55 -8.68
C GLN A 266 -10.93 -8.77 -7.44
N ALA A 267 -10.73 -9.45 -6.30
CA ALA A 267 -10.36 -8.78 -5.05
C ALA A 267 -9.01 -8.06 -5.17
N GLU A 268 -8.03 -8.66 -5.85
CA GLU A 268 -6.72 -8.04 -6.07
C GLU A 268 -6.83 -6.78 -6.95
N CYS A 269 -7.66 -6.80 -7.99
CA CYS A 269 -7.89 -5.63 -8.83
C CYS A 269 -8.60 -4.50 -8.07
N GLU A 270 -9.49 -4.82 -7.13
CA GLU A 270 -10.11 -3.83 -6.24
C GLU A 270 -9.06 -3.17 -5.33
N ILE A 271 -8.11 -3.93 -4.79
CA ILE A 271 -6.97 -3.37 -4.04
C ILE A 271 -6.07 -2.49 -4.93
N ILE A 272 -5.74 -2.93 -6.15
CA ILE A 272 -4.96 -2.12 -7.09
C ILE A 272 -5.67 -0.79 -7.39
N ALA A 273 -6.97 -0.82 -7.66
CA ALA A 273 -7.78 0.39 -7.89
C ALA A 273 -7.79 1.31 -6.66
N GLY A 274 -7.92 0.72 -5.46
CA GLY A 274 -7.81 1.42 -4.19
C GLY A 274 -6.49 2.15 -4.02
N VAL A 275 -5.37 1.45 -4.19
CA VAL A 275 -4.02 2.04 -4.06
C VAL A 275 -3.78 3.10 -5.14
N SER A 276 -4.24 2.88 -6.37
CA SER A 276 -4.15 3.87 -7.45
C SER A 276 -4.88 5.17 -7.09
N THR A 277 -6.01 5.05 -6.41
CA THR A 277 -6.77 6.21 -5.92
C THR A 277 -6.09 6.91 -4.77
N ILE A 278 -5.42 6.17 -3.88
CA ILE A 278 -4.60 6.75 -2.80
C ILE A 278 -3.49 7.62 -3.37
N LEU A 279 -2.79 7.14 -4.42
CA LEU A 279 -1.61 7.81 -4.98
C LEU A 279 -1.90 9.23 -5.52
N ILE A 280 -3.15 9.55 -5.83
CA ILE A 280 -3.58 10.88 -6.31
C ILE A 280 -4.35 11.67 -5.26
N GLN A 281 -4.35 11.24 -4.00
CA GLN A 281 -4.94 12.01 -2.91
C GLN A 281 -4.07 13.21 -2.56
N GLU A 282 -4.70 14.24 -2.00
CA GLU A 282 -3.99 15.40 -1.47
C GLU A 282 -2.90 14.99 -0.48
N GLY A 283 -1.71 15.54 -0.69
CA GLY A 283 -0.53 15.25 0.12
C GLY A 283 0.41 14.18 -0.42
N MET A 284 -0.04 13.37 -1.37
CA MET A 284 0.81 12.36 -1.97
C MET A 284 1.80 12.96 -2.96
N ASP A 285 2.96 12.30 -3.07
CA ASP A 285 4.03 12.70 -3.99
C ASP A 285 3.52 12.77 -5.44
N ASP A 286 3.74 13.91 -6.10
CA ASP A 286 3.34 14.21 -7.49
C ASP A 286 1.82 14.18 -7.77
N ALA A 287 0.96 14.11 -6.74
CA ALA A 287 -0.50 14.03 -6.91
C ALA A 287 -1.13 15.26 -7.60
N SER A 288 -0.46 16.42 -7.56
CA SER A 288 -0.89 17.63 -8.25
C SER A 288 -0.40 17.73 -9.70
N ASP A 289 0.46 16.80 -10.16
CA ASP A 289 0.86 16.70 -11.56
C ASP A 289 -0.23 15.94 -12.34
N ASP A 290 -0.84 16.63 -13.31
CA ASP A 290 -1.93 16.06 -14.11
C ASP A 290 -1.51 14.78 -14.86
N SER A 291 -0.26 14.72 -15.34
CA SER A 291 0.24 13.55 -16.08
C SER A 291 0.46 12.37 -15.15
N TYR A 292 1.02 12.59 -13.95
CA TYR A 292 1.11 11.55 -12.92
C TYR A 292 -0.27 11.02 -12.54
N ALA A 293 -1.22 11.95 -12.31
CA ALA A 293 -2.58 11.59 -11.94
C ALA A 293 -3.29 10.82 -13.06
N ASP A 294 -3.02 11.14 -14.33
CA ASP A 294 -3.55 10.39 -15.48
C ASP A 294 -3.03 8.96 -15.55
N TYR A 295 -1.75 8.69 -15.24
CA TYR A 295 -1.25 7.32 -15.17
C TYR A 295 -1.92 6.52 -14.03
N CYS A 296 -2.09 7.15 -12.86
CA CYS A 296 -2.79 6.52 -11.73
C CYS A 296 -4.26 6.23 -12.06
N ARG A 297 -4.96 7.14 -12.76
CA ARG A 297 -6.31 6.91 -13.26
C ARG A 297 -6.38 5.78 -14.28
N GLN A 298 -5.42 5.71 -15.22
CA GLN A 298 -5.33 4.60 -16.18
C GLN A 298 -5.09 3.25 -15.50
N LEU A 299 -4.25 3.22 -14.45
CA LEU A 299 -4.01 2.02 -13.65
C LEU A 299 -5.29 1.59 -12.93
N HIS A 300 -5.99 2.54 -12.30
CA HIS A 300 -7.30 2.31 -11.67
C HIS A 300 -8.30 1.72 -12.67
N ASP A 301 -8.52 2.39 -13.79
CA ASP A 301 -9.54 2.02 -14.77
C ASP A 301 -9.24 0.65 -15.40
N SER A 302 -7.96 0.34 -15.63
CA SER A 302 -7.54 -0.97 -16.14
C SER A 302 -7.78 -2.08 -15.12
N ALA A 303 -7.56 -1.84 -13.83
CA ALA A 303 -7.88 -2.80 -12.78
C ALA A 303 -9.41 -3.04 -12.68
N ILE A 304 -10.22 -1.98 -12.79
CA ILE A 304 -11.68 -2.12 -12.85
C ILE A 304 -12.12 -2.92 -14.09
N ALA A 305 -11.50 -2.68 -15.24
CA ALA A 305 -11.79 -3.44 -16.47
C ALA A 305 -11.49 -4.94 -16.32
N ILE A 306 -10.42 -5.32 -15.61
CA ILE A 306 -10.16 -6.75 -15.28
C ILE A 306 -11.27 -7.30 -14.38
N LYS A 307 -11.66 -6.57 -13.33
CA LYS A 307 -12.76 -6.98 -12.44
C LYS A 307 -14.05 -7.23 -13.22
N ASP A 308 -14.41 -6.32 -14.13
CA ASP A 308 -15.64 -6.47 -14.91
C ASP A 308 -15.52 -7.62 -15.93
N ALA A 309 -14.34 -7.83 -16.51
CA ALA A 309 -14.06 -8.98 -17.35
C ALA A 309 -14.22 -10.32 -16.59
N VAL A 310 -13.84 -10.40 -15.31
CA VAL A 310 -14.12 -11.58 -14.46
C VAL A 310 -15.62 -11.85 -14.35
N LYS A 311 -16.42 -10.81 -14.09
CA LYS A 311 -17.89 -10.95 -14.00
C LYS A 311 -18.52 -11.42 -15.32
N LEU A 312 -18.00 -10.89 -16.43
CA LEU A 312 -18.40 -11.26 -17.79
C LEU A 312 -17.78 -12.59 -18.26
N LYS A 313 -16.90 -13.21 -17.45
CA LYS A 313 -16.13 -14.42 -17.79
C LYS A 313 -15.32 -14.26 -19.09
N SER A 314 -14.86 -13.04 -19.39
CA SER A 314 -14.12 -12.72 -20.60
C SER A 314 -12.62 -12.68 -20.34
N TYR A 315 -11.94 -13.79 -20.63
CA TYR A 315 -10.49 -13.88 -20.48
C TYR A 315 -9.75 -12.88 -21.39
N ASP A 316 -10.21 -12.71 -22.63
CA ASP A 316 -9.56 -11.82 -23.59
C ASP A 316 -9.63 -10.34 -23.15
N GLN A 317 -10.77 -9.91 -22.61
CA GLN A 317 -10.91 -8.56 -22.04
C GLN A 317 -9.99 -8.38 -20.83
N ALA A 318 -9.91 -9.39 -19.95
CA ALA A 318 -9.03 -9.34 -18.79
C ALA A 318 -7.55 -9.24 -19.20
N ARG A 319 -7.11 -10.00 -20.22
CA ARG A 319 -5.75 -9.90 -20.75
C ARG A 319 -5.46 -8.53 -21.37
N GLN A 320 -6.39 -8.00 -22.15
CA GLN A 320 -6.22 -6.69 -22.79
C GLN A 320 -6.06 -5.60 -21.72
N ALA A 321 -6.91 -5.60 -20.70
CA ALA A 321 -6.83 -4.66 -19.59
C ALA A 321 -5.53 -4.84 -18.76
N SER A 322 -5.07 -6.07 -18.54
CA SER A 322 -3.75 -6.32 -17.94
C SER A 322 -2.61 -5.71 -18.75
N GLY A 323 -2.68 -5.76 -20.08
CA GLY A 323 -1.72 -5.07 -20.95
C GLY A 323 -1.69 -3.56 -20.73
N GLN A 324 -2.84 -2.93 -20.46
CA GLN A 324 -2.92 -1.51 -20.14
C GLN A 324 -2.36 -1.17 -18.76
N ILE A 325 -2.51 -2.06 -17.76
CA ILE A 325 -1.83 -1.93 -16.47
C ILE A 325 -0.32 -1.87 -16.67
N LEU A 326 0.26 -2.85 -17.38
CA LEU A 326 1.71 -2.89 -17.63
C LEU A 326 2.19 -1.63 -18.33
N LYS A 327 1.47 -1.20 -19.37
CA LYS A 327 1.80 0.02 -20.10
C LYS A 327 1.79 1.26 -19.20
N SER A 328 0.76 1.45 -18.37
CA SER A 328 0.69 2.57 -17.43
C SER A 328 1.84 2.54 -16.42
N CYS A 329 2.18 1.36 -15.89
CA CYS A 329 3.33 1.18 -15.00
C CYS A 329 4.65 1.57 -15.68
N ASP A 330 4.89 1.13 -16.91
CA ASP A 330 6.12 1.41 -17.64
C ASP A 330 6.26 2.90 -18.00
N GLU A 331 5.18 3.51 -18.48
CA GLU A 331 5.15 4.93 -18.86
C GLU A 331 5.29 5.85 -17.65
N CYS A 332 4.59 5.54 -16.55
CA CYS A 332 4.74 6.29 -15.29
C CYS A 332 6.17 6.17 -14.74
N HIS A 333 6.74 4.95 -14.70
CA HIS A 333 8.10 4.75 -14.19
C HIS A 333 9.18 5.40 -15.06
N ALA A 334 8.95 5.61 -16.36
CA ALA A 334 9.87 6.33 -17.23
C ALA A 334 10.03 7.80 -16.81
N LEU A 335 9.03 8.38 -16.14
CA LEU A 335 8.98 9.79 -15.79
C LEU A 335 9.11 10.06 -14.28
N TYR A 336 8.53 9.19 -13.43
CA TYR A 336 8.31 9.48 -11.99
C TYR A 336 9.05 8.53 -11.02
N ARG A 337 9.92 7.63 -11.50
CA ARG A 337 10.65 6.69 -10.62
C ARG A 337 11.79 7.34 -9.82
N GLY A 338 12.15 8.57 -10.18
CA GLY A 338 13.29 9.33 -9.64
C GLY A 338 13.29 9.51 -8.13
#